data_AF-A0AAF0XCB9-F1
#
_entry.id   AF-A0AAF0XCB9-F1
#
_cell.length_a   1.000
_cell.length_b   1.000
_cell.length_c   1.000
_cell.angle_alpha   90.00
_cell.angle_beta   90.00
_cell.angle_gamma   90.00
#
_symmetry.space_group_name_H-M   'P 1'
#
loop_
_entity.id
_entity.type
_entity.pdbx_description
1 polymer ?
#
loop_
_entity_poly.entity_id
_entity_poly.type
_entity_poly.pdbx_seq_one_letter_code
_entity_poly.pdbx_strand_id
1 'polypeptide(L)'
;MGITKQEKNKVGRIEDVVVVNPKPSEGITSKAIDWIESLIVKYMYDSSVPHHWLSGNFAPVDETPPASDLPVVGHLPECLNGEFFRVGPNPKFLPVADYHWFDGDGMIHGLRIKDGKASYVSRYVRTSRLKQEDTFGGAKFVKIGDLKGLFGLLMVKIQMLRGKLKVLDMSYGHGTANTAMIYHHGKLLALQEDDIPLLLS
;
A
#
# COMPACT_ATOMS: atom_id res chain seq x y z
N MET A 1 47.05 17.76 8.35
CA MET A 1 46.14 17.57 9.49
C MET A 1 44.98 16.71 9.00
N GLY A 2 44.97 15.44 9.36
CA GLY A 2 44.09 14.42 8.78
C GLY A 2 42.66 14.55 9.28
N ILE A 3 41.71 14.53 8.34
CA ILE A 3 40.28 14.39 8.64
C ILE A 3 40.09 12.96 9.16
N THR A 4 39.93 12.83 10.47
CA THR A 4 39.68 11.56 11.15
C THR A 4 38.36 10.95 10.66
N LYS A 5 38.39 9.62 10.47
CA LYS A 5 37.32 8.71 10.03
C LYS A 5 36.01 8.75 10.86
N GLN A 6 35.85 9.68 11.80
CA GLN A 6 34.71 9.82 12.70
C GLN A 6 33.60 10.77 12.21
N GLU A 7 33.83 11.60 11.20
CA GLU A 7 32.76 12.49 10.68
C GLU A 7 31.80 11.82 9.68
N LYS A 8 32.10 10.59 9.23
CA LYS A 8 31.21 9.84 8.31
C LYS A 8 30.08 9.07 8.99
N ASN A 9 29.98 9.10 10.31
CA ASN A 9 28.95 8.39 11.09
C ASN A 9 27.86 9.30 11.68
N LYS A 10 27.70 10.54 11.18
CA LYS A 10 26.62 11.45 11.58
C LYS A 10 25.37 11.38 10.68
N VAL A 11 25.09 10.23 10.07
CA VAL A 11 23.75 9.90 9.56
C VAL A 11 23.09 8.94 10.55
N GLY A 12 23.03 9.39 11.80
CA GLY A 12 22.35 8.69 12.89
C GLY A 12 21.03 9.39 13.16
N ARG A 13 19.92 8.67 12.99
CA ARG A 13 18.57 9.00 13.47
C ARG A 13 18.00 10.37 13.06
N ILE A 14 17.13 10.36 12.05
CA ILE A 14 15.88 11.11 12.18
C ILE A 14 15.03 10.21 13.09
N GLU A 15 14.91 10.59 14.36
CA GLU A 15 14.58 9.68 15.46
C GLU A 15 13.27 8.88 15.25
N ASP A 16 13.48 7.56 15.20
CA ASP A 16 12.52 6.45 15.39
C ASP A 16 11.56 6.08 14.25
N VAL A 17 11.94 6.31 12.99
CA VAL A 17 11.15 5.83 11.84
C VAL A 17 11.92 4.74 11.11
N VAL A 18 11.39 3.51 11.12
CA VAL A 18 11.94 2.39 10.36
C VAL A 18 11.67 2.61 8.87
N VAL A 19 12.73 2.81 8.09
CA VAL A 19 12.62 2.88 6.63
C VAL A 19 12.35 1.48 6.09
N VAL A 20 11.16 1.30 5.51
CA VAL A 20 10.74 0.02 4.92
C VAL A 20 11.61 -0.30 3.70
N ASN A 21 12.39 -1.38 3.79
CA ASN A 21 13.26 -1.84 2.70
C ASN A 21 13.28 -3.38 2.64
N PRO A 22 12.17 -4.01 2.17
CA PRO A 22 12.05 -5.46 2.10
C PRO A 22 13.00 -6.04 1.04
N LYS A 23 13.44 -7.28 1.26
CA LYS A 23 14.34 -8.01 0.36
C LYS A 23 13.70 -9.31 -0.13
N PRO A 24 12.67 -9.23 -0.99
CA PRO A 24 12.06 -10.41 -1.57
C PRO A 24 13.04 -11.12 -2.52
N SER A 25 12.89 -12.43 -2.68
CA SER A 25 13.66 -13.23 -3.63
C SER A 25 12.80 -13.57 -4.85
N GLU A 26 13.00 -12.83 -5.94
CA GLU A 26 12.45 -13.20 -7.24
C GLU A 26 13.35 -14.23 -7.94
N GLY A 27 12.79 -15.34 -8.40
CA GLY A 27 13.57 -16.39 -9.06
C GLY A 27 12.73 -17.56 -9.55
N ILE A 28 13.38 -18.68 -9.82
CA ILE A 28 12.72 -19.91 -10.29
C ILE A 28 11.69 -20.39 -9.26
N THR A 29 12.05 -20.34 -7.97
CA THR A 29 11.17 -20.76 -6.87
C THR A 29 9.90 -19.91 -6.80
N SER A 30 9.98 -18.58 -6.93
CA SER A 30 8.80 -17.72 -6.91
C SER A 30 7.88 -18.03 -8.09
N LYS A 31 8.44 -18.16 -9.30
CA LYS A 31 7.68 -18.49 -10.53
C LYS A 31 7.00 -19.86 -10.43
N ALA A 32 7.66 -20.85 -9.83
CA ALA A 32 7.06 -22.17 -9.63
C ALA A 32 5.86 -22.12 -8.66
N ILE A 33 5.97 -21.36 -7.57
CA ILE A 33 4.85 -21.15 -6.63
C ILE A 33 3.71 -20.41 -7.32
N ASP A 34 4.00 -19.35 -8.07
CA ASP A 34 2.99 -18.58 -8.81
C ASP A 34 2.24 -19.44 -9.84
N TRP A 35 2.95 -20.34 -10.52
CA TRP A 35 2.32 -21.28 -11.45
C TRP A 35 1.37 -22.25 -10.72
N ILE A 36 1.77 -22.79 -9.58
CA ILE A 36 0.91 -23.65 -8.75
C ILE A 36 -0.31 -22.88 -8.25
N GLU A 37 -0.12 -21.66 -7.74
CA GLU A 37 -1.21 -20.78 -7.29
C GLU A 37 -2.20 -20.52 -8.42
N SER A 38 -1.72 -20.20 -9.62
CA SER A 38 -2.56 -19.96 -10.80
C SER A 38 -3.41 -21.18 -11.16
N LEU A 39 -2.87 -22.39 -11.08
CA LEU A 39 -3.63 -23.63 -11.31
C LEU A 39 -4.72 -23.83 -10.25
N ILE A 40 -4.40 -23.57 -8.99
CA ILE A 40 -5.36 -23.68 -7.88
C ILE A 40 -6.49 -22.68 -8.06
N VAL A 41 -6.16 -21.42 -8.31
CA VAL A 41 -7.13 -20.34 -8.54
C VAL A 41 -8.03 -20.69 -9.72
N LYS A 42 -7.45 -21.10 -10.86
CA LYS A 42 -8.23 -21.50 -12.04
C LYS A 42 -9.22 -22.64 -11.76
N TYR A 43 -8.90 -23.56 -10.86
CA TYR A 43 -9.75 -24.70 -10.55
C TYR A 43 -10.80 -24.39 -9.47
N MET A 44 -10.47 -23.52 -8.51
CA MET A 44 -11.26 -23.32 -7.29
C MET A 44 -11.97 -21.97 -7.22
N TYR A 45 -11.64 -21.03 -8.10
CA TYR A 45 -12.20 -19.68 -8.13
C TYR A 45 -12.87 -19.38 -9.47
N ASP A 46 -14.13 -18.94 -9.43
CA ASP A 46 -14.89 -18.55 -10.61
C ASP A 46 -14.69 -17.06 -10.91
N SER A 47 -13.76 -16.78 -11.83
CA SER A 47 -13.44 -15.42 -12.27
C SER A 47 -14.50 -14.80 -13.20
N SER A 48 -15.58 -15.52 -13.55
CA SER A 48 -16.65 -14.97 -14.39
C SER A 48 -17.62 -14.08 -13.59
N VAL A 49 -17.62 -14.20 -12.26
CA VAL A 49 -18.46 -13.39 -11.38
C VAL A 49 -17.89 -11.97 -11.31
N PRO A 50 -18.69 -10.92 -11.60
CA PRO A 50 -18.21 -9.54 -11.52
C PRO A 50 -17.77 -9.14 -10.12
N HIS A 51 -16.60 -8.51 -10.02
CA HIS A 51 -16.13 -7.90 -8.78
C HIS A 51 -16.77 -6.52 -8.57
N HIS A 52 -17.87 -6.49 -7.82
CA HIS A 52 -18.53 -5.23 -7.47
C HIS A 52 -17.60 -4.26 -6.74
N TRP A 53 -16.66 -4.77 -5.94
CA TRP A 53 -15.64 -3.98 -5.23
C TRP A 53 -14.49 -3.44 -6.11
N LEU A 54 -14.49 -3.72 -7.41
CA LEU A 54 -13.51 -3.21 -8.38
C LEU A 54 -14.18 -2.49 -9.54
N SER A 55 -15.45 -2.10 -9.40
CA SER A 55 -16.21 -1.43 -10.45
C SER A 55 -16.86 -0.14 -9.94
N GLY A 56 -17.20 0.75 -10.87
CA GLY A 56 -17.76 2.06 -10.56
C GLY A 56 -16.86 2.86 -9.62
N ASN A 57 -17.42 3.39 -8.54
CA ASN A 57 -16.70 4.19 -7.56
C ASN A 57 -15.72 3.39 -6.67
N PHE A 58 -15.73 2.06 -6.77
CA PHE A 58 -14.76 1.18 -6.11
C PHE A 58 -13.62 0.75 -7.03
N ALA A 59 -13.67 1.13 -8.32
CA ALA A 59 -12.58 0.84 -9.24
C ALA A 59 -11.30 1.57 -8.79
N PRO A 60 -10.13 0.92 -8.95
CA PRO A 60 -8.86 1.55 -8.64
C PRO A 60 -8.61 2.76 -9.54
N VAL A 61 -7.92 3.76 -8.99
CA VAL A 61 -7.48 4.95 -9.71
C VAL A 61 -5.97 5.09 -9.68
N ASP A 62 -5.42 5.80 -10.67
CA ASP A 62 -3.99 6.13 -10.72
C ASP A 62 -3.63 7.25 -9.73
N GLU A 63 -2.33 7.34 -9.43
CA GLU A 63 -1.79 8.49 -8.68
C GLU A 63 -1.98 9.78 -9.48
N THR A 64 -2.44 10.83 -8.81
CA THR A 64 -2.55 12.16 -9.39
C THR A 64 -1.35 12.98 -8.95
N PRO A 65 -0.47 13.46 -9.86
CA PRO A 65 0.63 14.35 -9.50
C PRO A 65 0.10 15.65 -8.88
N PRO A 66 0.93 16.42 -8.15
CA PRO A 66 0.50 17.69 -7.57
C PRO A 66 -0.14 18.59 -8.63
N ALA A 67 -1.44 18.83 -8.50
CA ALA A 67 -2.23 19.68 -9.36
C ALA A 67 -2.53 20.98 -8.60
N SER A 68 -1.98 22.09 -9.08
CA SER A 68 -2.23 23.41 -8.50
C SER A 68 -3.42 24.10 -9.17
N ASP A 69 -3.90 25.17 -8.54
CA ASP A 69 -4.90 26.09 -9.10
C ASP A 69 -6.17 25.38 -9.61
N LEU A 70 -6.70 24.46 -8.80
CA LEU A 70 -7.95 23.76 -9.12
C LEU A 70 -9.09 24.76 -9.33
N PRO A 71 -10.02 24.50 -10.27
CA PRO A 71 -11.16 25.36 -10.51
C PRO A 71 -12.05 25.43 -9.26
N VAL A 72 -12.38 26.65 -8.84
CA VAL A 72 -13.25 26.93 -7.69
C VAL A 72 -14.54 27.56 -8.20
N VAL A 73 -15.67 26.98 -7.82
CA VAL A 73 -17.00 27.59 -8.02
C VAL A 73 -17.42 28.25 -6.71
N GLY A 74 -17.70 29.56 -6.74
CA GLY A 74 -17.97 30.35 -5.54
C GLY A 74 -16.70 30.93 -4.92
N HIS A 75 -16.58 30.88 -3.60
CA HIS A 75 -15.44 31.45 -2.86
C HIS A 75 -15.01 30.51 -1.73
N LEU A 76 -13.69 30.30 -1.61
CA LEU A 76 -13.07 29.59 -0.49
C LEU A 76 -12.81 30.59 0.65
N PRO A 77 -13.42 30.42 1.84
CA PRO A 77 -13.21 31.32 2.97
C PRO A 77 -11.74 31.50 3.32
N GLU A 78 -11.30 32.74 3.56
CA GLU A 78 -9.90 33.07 3.87
C GLU A 78 -9.39 32.38 5.14
N CYS A 79 -10.29 32.04 6.06
CA CYS A 79 -9.97 31.29 7.28
C CYS A 79 -9.63 29.82 7.03
N LEU A 80 -9.98 29.25 5.87
CA LEU A 80 -9.55 27.91 5.47
C LEU A 80 -8.13 27.98 4.94
N ASN A 81 -7.17 27.66 5.80
CA ASN A 81 -5.77 27.57 5.45
C ASN A 81 -5.19 26.30 6.06
N GLY A 82 -5.08 25.25 5.25
CA GLY A 82 -4.68 23.94 5.74
C GLY A 82 -4.79 22.85 4.69
N GLU A 83 -4.66 21.62 5.17
CA GLU A 83 -4.60 20.42 4.36
C GLU A 83 -5.62 19.41 4.88
N PHE A 84 -6.45 18.91 3.98
CA PHE A 84 -7.37 17.83 4.24
C PHE A 84 -6.81 16.55 3.61
N PHE A 85 -6.65 15.52 4.44
CA PHE A 85 -6.17 14.22 4.01
C PHE A 85 -7.24 13.16 4.22
N ARG A 86 -7.36 12.25 3.25
CA ARG A 86 -8.15 11.03 3.37
C ARG A 86 -7.33 9.86 2.86
N VAL A 87 -7.32 8.75 3.59
CA VAL A 87 -6.80 7.46 3.11
C VAL A 87 -7.95 6.54 2.77
N GLY A 88 -7.73 5.65 1.81
CA GLY A 88 -8.65 4.56 1.51
C GLY A 88 -7.99 3.44 0.72
N PRO A 89 -8.72 2.32 0.53
CA PRO A 89 -8.24 1.19 -0.23
C PRO A 89 -8.26 1.48 -1.73
N ASN A 90 -7.16 1.18 -2.41
CA ASN A 90 -7.01 1.29 -3.85
C ASN A 90 -6.01 0.21 -4.31
N PRO A 91 -6.45 -0.94 -4.84
CA PRO A 91 -5.53 -2.01 -5.21
C PRO A 91 -4.70 -1.58 -6.43
N LYS A 92 -3.37 -1.53 -6.28
CA LYS A 92 -2.49 -1.17 -7.40
C LYS A 92 -2.42 -2.26 -8.47
N PHE A 93 -2.38 -3.51 -8.00
CA PHE A 93 -2.42 -4.69 -8.85
C PHE A 93 -3.75 -5.39 -8.67
N LEU A 94 -4.33 -5.87 -9.77
CA LEU A 94 -5.55 -6.66 -9.71
C LEU A 94 -5.34 -7.91 -8.83
N PRO A 95 -6.33 -8.29 -8.02
CA PRO A 95 -6.26 -9.50 -7.21
C PRO A 95 -6.12 -10.74 -8.09
N VAL A 96 -5.41 -11.75 -7.59
CA VAL A 96 -5.25 -13.03 -8.29
C VAL A 96 -6.57 -13.83 -8.27
N ALA A 97 -7.32 -13.74 -7.17
CA ALA A 97 -8.61 -14.39 -6.99
C ALA A 97 -9.65 -13.40 -6.42
N ASP A 98 -10.11 -13.60 -5.19
CA ASP A 98 -11.20 -12.81 -4.63
C ASP A 98 -10.69 -11.51 -3.99
N TYR A 99 -11.59 -10.55 -3.78
CA TYR A 99 -11.25 -9.23 -3.28
C TYR A 99 -12.40 -8.62 -2.51
N HIS A 100 -12.10 -8.14 -1.30
CA HIS A 100 -12.99 -7.30 -0.51
C HIS A 100 -12.50 -5.86 -0.58
N TRP A 101 -13.41 -4.87 -0.50
CA TRP A 101 -13.00 -3.45 -0.56
C TRP A 101 -11.97 -3.03 0.51
N PHE A 102 -11.85 -3.74 1.63
CA PHE A 102 -10.82 -3.47 2.65
C PHE A 102 -9.42 -3.95 2.27
N ASP A 103 -9.28 -4.72 1.19
CA ASP A 103 -8.00 -5.36 0.81
C ASP A 103 -7.08 -4.47 -0.03
N GLY A 104 -7.56 -3.33 -0.54
CA GLY A 104 -6.80 -2.47 -1.44
C GLY A 104 -5.62 -1.80 -0.76
N ASP A 105 -4.56 -1.49 -1.51
CA ASP A 105 -3.42 -0.74 -1.00
C ASP A 105 -3.85 0.65 -0.52
N GLY A 106 -3.26 1.15 0.55
CA GLY A 106 -3.57 2.49 1.04
C GLY A 106 -3.20 3.53 0.01
N MET A 107 -4.16 4.34 -0.43
CA MET A 107 -3.91 5.55 -1.21
C MET A 107 -4.41 6.76 -0.45
N ILE A 108 -3.53 7.77 -0.35
CA ILE A 108 -3.83 9.04 0.30
C ILE A 108 -4.21 10.05 -0.75
N HIS A 109 -5.27 10.78 -0.45
CA HIS A 109 -5.75 11.94 -1.17
C HIS A 109 -5.50 13.16 -0.29
N GLY A 110 -4.72 14.11 -0.77
CA GLY A 110 -4.45 15.39 -0.10
C GLY A 110 -5.07 16.54 -0.87
N LEU A 111 -5.85 17.38 -0.19
CA LEU A 111 -6.38 18.64 -0.69
C LEU A 111 -5.84 19.77 0.18
N ARG A 112 -5.05 20.66 -0.41
CA ARG A 112 -4.54 21.85 0.28
C ARG A 112 -5.31 23.08 -0.15
N ILE A 113 -5.79 23.85 0.82
CA ILE A 113 -6.42 25.15 0.61
C ILE A 113 -5.54 26.22 1.25
N LYS A 114 -5.17 27.23 0.48
CA LYS A 114 -4.38 28.37 0.96
C LYS A 114 -4.61 29.58 0.04
N ASP A 115 -4.78 30.76 0.64
CA ASP A 115 -4.90 32.05 -0.06
C ASP A 115 -5.99 32.02 -1.16
N GLY A 116 -7.14 31.42 -0.86
CA GLY A 116 -8.27 31.28 -1.80
C GLY A 116 -8.05 30.29 -2.94
N LYS A 117 -6.95 29.52 -2.93
CA LYS A 117 -6.60 28.52 -3.94
C LYS A 117 -6.65 27.11 -3.37
N ALA A 118 -6.95 26.14 -4.24
CA ALA A 118 -6.93 24.72 -3.92
C ALA A 118 -5.90 23.97 -4.78
N SER A 119 -5.26 22.96 -4.19
CA SER A 119 -4.37 22.03 -4.88
C SER A 119 -4.61 20.61 -4.39
N TYR A 120 -4.37 19.62 -5.26
CA TYR A 120 -4.68 18.22 -4.98
C TYR A 120 -3.52 17.30 -5.38
N VAL A 121 -3.37 16.20 -4.64
CA VAL A 121 -2.42 15.14 -4.93
C VAL A 121 -3.00 13.81 -4.45
N SER A 122 -2.68 12.72 -5.15
CA SER A 122 -2.88 11.38 -4.59
C SER A 122 -1.65 10.49 -4.75
N ARG A 123 -1.33 9.72 -3.71
CA ARG A 123 -0.16 8.85 -3.65
C ARG A 123 -0.46 7.57 -2.90
N TYR A 124 0.08 6.46 -3.38
CA TYR A 124 0.08 5.22 -2.63
C TYR A 124 0.97 5.34 -1.39
N VAL A 125 0.51 4.76 -0.30
CA VAL A 125 1.30 4.53 0.91
C VAL A 125 2.34 3.47 0.58
N ARG A 126 3.62 3.79 0.79
CA ARG A 126 4.75 2.94 0.38
C ARG A 126 5.05 1.82 1.39
N THR A 127 4.06 0.95 1.60
CA THR A 127 4.12 -0.21 2.49
C THR A 127 5.14 -1.26 2.04
N SER A 128 5.52 -2.16 2.94
CA SER A 128 6.39 -3.30 2.63
C SER A 128 5.76 -4.19 1.56
N ARG A 129 4.48 -4.48 1.73
CA ARG A 129 3.64 -5.22 0.78
C ARG A 129 3.72 -4.63 -0.62
N LEU A 130 3.39 -3.34 -0.77
CA LEU A 130 3.32 -2.70 -2.09
C LEU A 130 4.69 -2.63 -2.77
N LYS A 131 5.77 -2.36 -2.02
CA LYS A 131 7.14 -2.37 -2.56
C LYS A 131 7.55 -3.74 -3.11
N GLN A 132 7.13 -4.82 -2.44
CA GLN A 132 7.40 -6.17 -2.91
C GLN A 132 6.56 -6.49 -4.14
N GLU A 133 5.28 -6.17 -4.14
CA GLU A 133 4.40 -6.38 -5.31
C GLU A 133 4.86 -5.56 -6.53
N ASP A 134 5.39 -4.35 -6.32
CA ASP A 134 6.08 -3.55 -7.36
C ASP A 134 7.30 -4.27 -7.94
N THR A 135 8.06 -4.97 -7.11
CA THR A 135 9.23 -5.76 -7.56
C THR A 135 8.80 -6.95 -8.42
N PHE A 136 7.71 -7.62 -8.04
CA PHE A 136 7.17 -8.77 -8.77
C PHE A 136 6.27 -8.39 -9.96
N GLY A 137 5.85 -7.12 -10.06
CA GLY A 137 4.89 -6.65 -11.07
C GLY A 137 3.47 -7.19 -10.91
N GLY A 138 3.05 -7.56 -9.69
CA GLY A 138 1.72 -8.14 -9.47
C GLY A 138 1.43 -8.47 -8.02
N ALA A 139 0.15 -8.74 -7.73
CA ALA A 139 -0.32 -9.11 -6.40
C ALA A 139 0.33 -10.42 -5.93
N LYS A 140 0.86 -10.44 -4.70
CA LYS A 140 1.52 -11.61 -4.08
C LYS A 140 1.01 -11.95 -2.70
N PHE A 141 0.42 -10.98 -2.02
CA PHE A 141 -0.08 -11.17 -0.66
C PHE A 141 -1.55 -11.55 -0.68
N VAL A 142 -1.89 -12.52 0.17
CA VAL A 142 -3.26 -12.97 0.42
C VAL A 142 -4.13 -11.79 0.87
N LYS A 143 -5.39 -11.82 0.46
CA LYS A 143 -6.41 -10.82 0.78
C LYS A 143 -7.51 -11.44 1.63
N ILE A 144 -8.27 -10.62 2.37
CA ILE A 144 -9.42 -11.06 3.16
C ILE A 144 -10.46 -11.73 2.23
N GLY A 145 -10.65 -11.19 1.03
CA GLY A 145 -11.51 -11.81 0.01
C GLY A 145 -11.18 -13.28 -0.26
N ASP A 146 -9.88 -13.64 -0.26
CA ASP A 146 -9.40 -15.01 -0.54
C ASP A 146 -9.71 -16.00 0.59
N LEU A 147 -10.01 -15.53 1.80
CA LEU A 147 -10.11 -16.35 3.03
C LEU A 147 -11.44 -17.10 3.15
N LYS A 148 -11.83 -17.85 2.12
CA LYS A 148 -13.09 -18.60 2.07
C LYS A 148 -12.86 -20.11 2.01
N GLY A 149 -13.28 -20.82 3.06
CA GLY A 149 -13.28 -22.28 3.13
C GLY A 149 -11.93 -22.94 2.85
N LEU A 150 -11.93 -24.05 2.11
CA LEU A 150 -10.72 -24.80 1.77
C LEU A 150 -9.76 -23.99 0.87
N PHE A 151 -10.30 -23.15 -0.02
CA PHE A 151 -9.51 -22.28 -0.88
C PHE A 151 -8.66 -21.31 -0.06
N GLY A 152 -9.27 -20.62 0.90
CA GLY A 152 -8.57 -19.72 1.81
C GLY A 152 -7.45 -20.40 2.60
N LEU A 153 -7.71 -21.62 3.11
CA LEU A 153 -6.69 -22.40 3.81
C LEU A 153 -5.47 -22.71 2.91
N LEU A 154 -5.70 -22.98 1.63
CA LEU A 154 -4.65 -23.25 0.65
C LEU A 154 -3.84 -21.99 0.33
N MET A 155 -4.52 -20.85 0.12
CA MET A 155 -3.87 -19.55 -0.10
C MET A 155 -2.98 -19.16 1.09
N VAL A 156 -3.45 -19.35 2.33
CA VAL A 156 -2.63 -19.12 3.54
C VAL A 156 -1.39 -20.03 3.57
N LYS A 157 -1.52 -21.31 3.20
CA LYS A 157 -0.36 -22.22 3.12
C LYS A 157 0.65 -21.79 2.05
N ILE A 158 0.18 -21.29 0.91
CA ILE A 158 1.05 -20.72 -0.14
C ILE A 158 1.78 -19.48 0.39
N GLN A 159 1.09 -18.57 1.08
CA GLN A 159 1.71 -17.40 1.69
C GLN A 159 2.79 -17.79 2.72
N MET A 160 2.50 -18.77 3.58
CA MET A 160 3.48 -19.30 4.53
C MET A 160 4.68 -19.92 3.83
N LEU A 161 4.46 -20.64 2.73
CA LEU A 161 5.53 -21.21 1.92
C LEU A 161 6.39 -20.12 1.28
N ARG A 162 5.78 -19.06 0.71
CA ARG A 162 6.47 -17.89 0.17
C ARG A 162 7.36 -17.23 1.23
N GLY A 163 6.85 -17.05 2.45
CA GLY A 163 7.63 -16.51 3.58
C GLY A 163 8.80 -17.41 3.97
N LYS A 164 8.57 -18.72 4.14
CA LYS A 164 9.63 -19.69 4.52
C LYS A 164 10.75 -19.78 3.46
N LEU A 165 10.40 -19.69 2.19
CA LEU A 165 11.35 -19.72 1.07
C LEU A 165 11.95 -18.35 0.75
N LYS A 166 11.66 -17.32 1.56
CA LYS A 166 12.12 -15.93 1.38
C LYS A 166 11.72 -15.32 0.04
N VAL A 167 10.67 -15.85 -0.59
CA VAL A 167 10.05 -15.22 -1.76
C VAL A 167 9.42 -13.90 -1.34
N LEU A 168 8.72 -13.89 -0.20
CA LEU A 168 8.22 -12.68 0.43
C LEU A 168 8.99 -12.40 1.72
N ASP A 169 9.32 -11.13 1.92
CA ASP A 169 9.93 -10.62 3.15
C ASP A 169 8.83 -10.10 4.09
N MET A 170 8.60 -10.83 5.17
CA MET A 170 7.56 -10.51 6.15
C MET A 170 8.09 -9.66 7.32
N SER A 171 9.36 -9.23 7.29
CA SER A 171 10.02 -8.58 8.43
C SER A 171 9.55 -7.14 8.71
N TYR A 172 8.91 -6.49 7.74
CA TYR A 172 8.41 -5.11 7.84
C TYR A 172 6.87 -5.02 7.82
N GLY A 173 6.20 -6.09 8.23
CA GLY A 173 4.75 -6.18 8.15
C GLY A 173 4.23 -6.44 6.73
N HIS A 174 2.91 -6.61 6.62
CA HIS A 174 2.18 -6.97 5.40
C HIS A 174 0.87 -6.18 5.22
N GLY A 175 0.66 -5.16 6.06
CA GLY A 175 -0.50 -4.29 6.03
C GLY A 175 -0.54 -3.38 4.81
N THR A 176 -1.74 -2.87 4.54
CA THR A 176 -2.04 -1.99 3.41
C THR A 176 -2.05 -0.51 3.80
N ALA A 177 -2.09 -0.19 5.10
CA ALA A 177 -2.15 1.19 5.62
C ALA A 177 -3.30 2.02 5.04
N ASN A 178 -4.50 1.44 4.94
CA ASN A 178 -5.65 1.98 4.21
C ASN A 178 -6.84 2.45 5.08
N THR A 179 -6.80 2.27 6.40
CA THR A 179 -7.96 2.42 7.29
C THR A 179 -8.16 3.85 7.77
N ALA A 180 -7.10 4.47 8.29
CA ALA A 180 -7.20 5.78 8.94
C ALA A 180 -5.88 6.53 8.90
N MET A 181 -5.94 7.84 9.21
CA MET A 181 -4.77 8.69 9.36
C MET A 181 -4.82 9.46 10.66
N ILE A 182 -3.66 9.73 11.24
CA ILE A 182 -3.52 10.60 12.40
C ILE A 182 -2.32 11.53 12.22
N TYR A 183 -2.50 12.80 12.61
CA TYR A 183 -1.40 13.74 12.76
C TYR A 183 -1.04 13.85 14.24
N HIS A 184 0.20 13.49 14.59
CA HIS A 184 0.64 13.42 15.97
C HIS A 184 2.11 13.84 16.09
N HIS A 185 2.40 14.85 16.92
CA HIS A 185 3.77 15.37 17.12
C HIS A 185 4.53 15.68 15.82
N GLY A 186 3.89 16.39 14.88
CA GLY A 186 4.52 16.77 13.62
C GLY A 186 4.59 15.64 12.58
N LYS A 187 4.10 14.45 12.90
CA LYS A 187 4.17 13.26 12.06
C LYS A 187 2.79 12.88 11.55
N LEU A 188 2.68 12.64 10.25
CA LEU A 188 1.46 12.12 9.62
C LEU A 188 1.59 10.61 9.45
N LEU A 189 0.71 9.86 10.10
CA LEU A 189 0.75 8.39 10.15
C LEU A 189 -0.45 7.80 9.41
N ALA A 190 -0.20 6.79 8.58
CA ALA A 190 -1.23 5.94 7.99
C ALA A 190 -1.39 4.66 8.81
N LEU A 191 -2.63 4.25 9.05
CA LEU A 191 -3.01 3.18 9.97
C LEU A 191 -3.74 2.07 9.22
N GLN A 192 -3.58 0.84 9.70
CA GLN A 192 -4.37 -0.33 9.33
C GLN A 192 -4.53 -1.23 10.54
N GLU A 193 -5.60 -2.05 10.58
CA GLU A 193 -6.01 -2.81 11.76
C GLU A 193 -4.99 -3.86 12.22
N ASP A 194 -4.15 -4.37 11.32
CA ASP A 194 -3.31 -5.55 11.53
C ASP A 194 -1.81 -5.28 11.31
N ASP A 195 -1.39 -4.00 11.30
CA ASP A 195 0.03 -3.65 11.14
C ASP A 195 0.40 -2.36 11.89
N ILE A 196 1.70 -2.12 12.01
CA ILE A 196 2.24 -0.91 12.64
C ILE A 196 1.87 0.36 11.84
N PRO A 197 1.68 1.51 12.51
CA PRO A 197 1.51 2.80 11.83
C PRO A 197 2.69 3.10 10.89
N LEU A 198 2.40 3.51 9.66
CA LEU A 198 3.42 3.93 8.71
C LEU A 198 3.58 5.45 8.70
N LEU A 199 4.80 5.94 8.90
CA LEU A 199 5.10 7.35 8.72
C LEU A 199 5.08 7.74 7.24
N LEU A 200 4.44 8.85 6.96
CA LEU A 200 4.45 9.53 5.67
C LEU A 200 5.47 10.67 5.75
N SER A 201 6.51 10.61 4.93
CA SER A 201 7.60 11.58 4.85
C SER A 201 7.60 12.32 3.52
#